data_AF-A0A2N9I6E5-F1
#
_entry.id   AF-A0A2N9I6E5-F1
#
_cell.length_a   1.000
_cell.length_b   1.000
_cell.length_c   1.000
_cell.angle_alpha   90.00
_cell.angle_beta   90.00
_cell.angle_gamma   90.00
#
_symmetry.space_group_name_H-M   'P 1'
#
loop_
_entity.id
_entity.type
_entity.pdbx_description
1 polymer ?
#
loop_
_entity_poly.entity_id
_entity_poly.type
_entity_poly.pdbx_seq_one_letter_code
_entity_poly.pdbx_strand_id
1 'polypeptide(L)'
;MVEEMEALQKNSTWDLVELPEGKKTVGCKWVFTVKHKADGSMERYKARLVAMGYTQTYGINYHETFAPVAKINTIRVLLSLAANLDWPLQQFDVNNAFLHGELEEEVYMDLPPGFTTASDVGKVCNDEEGIRRLRDYLAKEFEMKDLGALRYFLGIEVARSRHGIFLSQRKYVLDLLTETGMLACKPIDTPIEQNHKLGDDRVDQVPTNKERYQRLVGRLIYLSHTRPDLAYAVSVVSQFMHSPNEVHMDAVHRILRYLKSASSKGLMFSKHGHLEVEGYTDVDWVGSITDRKSTSGYFTFVGGNLVTWRSKKQNVVARSSAEAEYRAVSHGLCELLWLRILMGELGFNLEKPVNLYCDNKAAISIAHNPVST
;
A
#
# COMPACT_ATOMS: atom_id res chain seq x y z
N MET A 1 25.87 14.61 -8.22
CA MET A 1 26.69 13.51 -8.79
C MET A 1 27.70 13.06 -7.75
N VAL A 2 28.57 13.95 -7.27
CA VAL A 2 29.52 13.67 -6.17
C VAL A 2 28.83 13.11 -4.91
N GLU A 3 27.82 13.81 -4.39
CA GLU A 3 27.05 13.35 -3.21
C GLU A 3 26.43 11.94 -3.36
N GLU A 4 26.00 11.55 -4.58
CA GLU A 4 25.41 10.22 -4.82
C GLU A 4 26.51 9.15 -4.86
N MET A 5 27.67 9.45 -5.45
CA MET A 5 28.83 8.54 -5.46
C MET A 5 29.39 8.33 -4.05
N GLU A 6 29.45 9.39 -3.24
CA GLU A 6 29.88 9.33 -1.84
C GLU A 6 28.93 8.46 -1.00
N ALA A 7 27.63 8.58 -1.21
CA ALA A 7 26.65 7.74 -0.51
C ALA A 7 26.72 6.25 -0.91
N LEU A 8 26.96 5.96 -2.20
CA LEU A 8 27.15 4.59 -2.70
C LEU A 8 28.40 3.94 -2.11
N GLN A 9 29.49 4.70 -2.01
CA GLN A 9 30.74 4.23 -1.40
C GLN A 9 30.59 4.02 0.10
N LYS A 10 29.95 4.97 0.81
CA LYS A 10 29.70 4.88 2.26
C LYS A 10 28.89 3.64 2.65
N ASN A 11 27.99 3.20 1.76
CA ASN A 11 27.11 2.08 2.02
C ASN A 11 27.64 0.72 1.53
N SER A 12 28.87 0.64 1.00
CA SER A 12 29.50 -0.60 0.51
C SER A 12 28.63 -1.43 -0.43
N THR A 13 27.97 -0.77 -1.40
CA THR A 13 26.97 -1.43 -2.27
C THR A 13 27.49 -2.45 -3.29
N TRP A 14 28.80 -2.64 -3.44
CA TRP A 14 29.38 -3.50 -4.48
C TRP A 14 30.83 -3.91 -4.15
N ASP A 15 31.37 -4.90 -4.87
CA ASP A 15 32.75 -5.42 -4.67
C ASP A 15 33.66 -5.39 -5.92
N LEU A 16 34.89 -4.90 -5.69
CA LEU A 16 36.23 -5.00 -6.35
C LEU A 16 36.59 -5.93 -7.51
N VAL A 17 35.73 -6.55 -8.30
CA VAL A 17 36.17 -7.77 -9.03
C VAL A 17 36.58 -7.58 -10.49
N GLU A 18 37.65 -8.26 -10.93
CA GLU A 18 37.97 -8.42 -12.35
C GLU A 18 36.85 -9.21 -13.03
N LEU A 19 36.44 -8.78 -14.23
CA LEU A 19 35.33 -9.41 -14.95
C LEU A 19 35.65 -10.88 -15.26
N PRO A 20 34.92 -11.86 -14.72
CA PRO A 20 35.19 -13.27 -14.97
C PRO A 20 34.94 -13.65 -16.44
N GLU A 21 35.72 -14.58 -16.95
CA GLU A 21 35.67 -15.00 -18.35
C GLU A 21 34.25 -15.51 -18.72
N GLY A 22 33.63 -14.87 -19.73
CA GLY A 22 32.27 -15.20 -20.20
C GLY A 22 31.12 -14.45 -19.53
N LYS A 23 31.36 -13.59 -18.53
CA LYS A 23 30.33 -12.73 -17.91
C LYS A 23 30.15 -11.42 -18.70
N LYS A 24 28.92 -10.89 -18.72
CA LYS A 24 28.56 -9.62 -19.38
C LYS A 24 28.29 -8.55 -18.34
N THR A 25 28.81 -7.34 -18.55
CA THR A 25 28.56 -6.18 -17.69
C THR A 25 27.23 -5.50 -18.03
N VAL A 26 26.62 -4.87 -17.02
CA VAL A 26 25.45 -4.00 -17.20
C VAL A 26 25.94 -2.56 -17.25
N GLY A 27 25.64 -1.83 -18.32
CA GLY A 27 26.02 -0.41 -18.40
C GLY A 27 25.25 0.45 -17.38
N CYS A 28 25.74 1.65 -17.07
CA CYS A 28 25.07 2.58 -16.16
C CYS A 28 24.79 3.93 -16.85
N LYS A 29 23.81 4.69 -16.33
CA LYS A 29 23.52 6.07 -16.76
C LYS A 29 23.15 6.97 -15.61
N TRP A 30 23.42 8.26 -15.77
CA TRP A 30 22.97 9.29 -14.84
C TRP A 30 21.56 9.76 -15.18
N VAL A 31 20.67 9.77 -14.18
CA VAL A 31 19.32 10.34 -14.27
C VAL A 31 19.26 11.61 -13.43
N PHE A 32 18.95 12.73 -14.06
CA PHE A 32 18.83 14.03 -13.41
C PHE A 32 17.36 14.37 -13.17
N THR A 33 17.07 14.92 -11.99
CA THR A 33 15.72 15.37 -11.61
C THR A 33 15.85 16.69 -10.85
N VAL A 34 15.12 17.72 -11.28
CA VAL A 34 15.00 18.97 -10.53
C VAL A 34 13.89 18.81 -9.49
N LYS A 35 14.20 19.08 -8.22
CA LYS A 35 13.19 19.18 -7.16
C LYS A 35 12.81 20.65 -7.00
N HIS A 36 11.51 20.90 -6.96
CA HIS A 36 10.95 22.23 -6.74
C HIS A 36 10.31 22.29 -5.35
N LYS A 37 10.39 23.45 -4.73
CA LYS A 37 9.67 23.78 -3.50
C LYS A 37 8.18 23.96 -3.79
N ALA A 38 7.37 24.03 -2.74
CA ALA A 38 5.92 24.19 -2.85
C ALA A 38 5.49 25.51 -3.52
N ASP A 39 6.37 26.52 -3.56
CA ASP A 39 6.17 27.81 -4.24
C ASP A 39 6.61 27.81 -5.72
N GLY A 40 7.09 26.68 -6.24
CA GLY A 40 7.59 26.53 -7.61
C GLY A 40 9.07 26.89 -7.80
N SER A 41 9.73 27.47 -6.79
CA SER A 41 11.16 27.75 -6.83
C SER A 41 11.99 26.46 -6.79
N MET A 42 13.20 26.49 -7.34
CA MET A 42 14.06 25.32 -7.40
C MET A 42 14.62 25.00 -6.00
N GLU A 43 14.41 23.76 -5.53
CA GLU A 43 14.85 23.27 -4.22
C GLU A 43 16.25 22.67 -4.31
N ARG A 44 16.44 21.69 -5.23
CA ARG A 44 17.72 21.02 -5.46
C ARG A 44 17.77 20.31 -6.81
N TYR A 45 18.97 20.18 -7.35
CA TYR A 45 19.27 19.25 -8.44
C TYR A 45 19.61 17.88 -7.85
N LYS A 46 18.85 16.85 -8.24
CA LYS A 46 19.11 15.47 -7.83
C LYS A 46 19.67 14.69 -9.01
N ALA A 47 20.78 13.99 -8.81
CA ALA A 47 21.36 13.06 -9.79
C ALA A 47 21.34 11.66 -9.18
N ARG A 48 20.96 10.65 -9.96
CA ARG A 48 21.01 9.23 -9.57
C ARG A 48 21.82 8.44 -10.59
N LEU A 49 22.70 7.57 -10.13
CA LEU A 49 23.34 6.57 -10.97
C LEU A 49 22.41 5.37 -11.08
N VAL A 50 22.08 4.95 -12.30
CA VAL A 50 21.11 3.89 -12.54
C VAL A 50 21.73 2.85 -13.46
N ALA A 51 21.75 1.59 -13.02
CA ALA A 51 22.11 0.46 -13.86
C ALA A 51 21.07 0.28 -14.97
N MET A 52 21.52 0.04 -16.20
CA MET A 52 20.68 -0.10 -17.38
C MET A 52 20.11 -1.52 -17.48
N GLY A 53 19.15 -1.83 -16.60
CA GLY A 53 18.55 -3.17 -16.48
C GLY A 53 17.87 -3.74 -17.73
N TYR A 54 17.70 -2.97 -18.81
CA TYR A 54 17.19 -3.51 -20.09
C TYR A 54 18.20 -4.44 -20.80
N THR A 55 19.45 -4.51 -20.33
CA THR A 55 20.44 -5.50 -20.78
C THR A 55 20.36 -6.82 -20.01
N GLN A 56 19.48 -6.92 -19.01
CA GLN A 56 19.30 -8.12 -18.18
C GLN A 56 18.15 -8.99 -18.72
N THR A 57 18.35 -10.30 -18.71
CA THR A 57 17.37 -11.29 -19.18
C THR A 57 16.74 -12.03 -18.00
N TYR A 58 15.41 -12.02 -17.89
CA TYR A 58 14.66 -12.77 -16.89
C TYR A 58 15.01 -14.26 -16.97
N GLY A 59 15.31 -14.88 -15.82
CA GLY A 59 15.73 -16.28 -15.73
C GLY A 59 17.22 -16.53 -15.98
N ILE A 60 18.00 -15.51 -16.36
CA ILE A 60 19.46 -15.60 -16.55
C ILE A 60 20.19 -14.60 -15.65
N ASN A 61 19.74 -13.35 -15.61
CA ASN A 61 20.38 -12.27 -14.85
C ASN A 61 19.57 -11.82 -13.64
N TYR A 62 18.28 -12.17 -13.59
CA TYR A 62 17.47 -12.02 -12.40
C TYR A 62 16.25 -12.95 -12.39
N HIS A 63 15.79 -13.30 -11.20
CA HIS A 63 14.58 -14.08 -10.94
C HIS A 63 13.46 -13.22 -10.34
N GLU A 64 13.78 -12.20 -9.55
CA GLU A 64 12.82 -11.25 -8.99
C GLU A 64 13.34 -9.80 -9.08
N THR A 65 12.47 -8.83 -9.40
CA THR A 65 12.83 -7.39 -9.49
C THR A 65 12.16 -6.54 -8.42
N PHE A 66 11.52 -7.17 -7.44
CA PHE A 66 10.71 -6.48 -6.45
C PHE A 66 11.57 -6.02 -5.28
N ALA A 67 11.67 -4.70 -5.09
CA ALA A 67 12.14 -4.16 -3.82
C ALA A 67 11.08 -4.45 -2.72
N PRO A 68 11.46 -4.97 -1.54
CA PRO A 68 10.51 -5.21 -0.45
C PRO A 68 9.97 -3.88 0.07
N VAL A 69 8.75 -3.53 -0.33
CA VAL A 69 8.04 -2.35 0.19
C VAL A 69 7.09 -2.80 1.30
N ALA A 70 7.20 -2.15 2.46
CA ALA A 70 6.29 -2.40 3.57
C ALA A 70 4.84 -2.23 3.11
N LYS A 71 4.03 -3.28 3.30
CA LYS A 71 2.61 -3.22 2.97
C LYS A 71 1.97 -2.14 3.83
N ILE A 72 1.15 -1.30 3.20
CA ILE A 72 0.37 -0.26 3.90
C ILE A 72 -0.47 -0.81 5.06
N ASN A 73 -0.97 -2.06 4.93
CA ASN A 73 -1.68 -2.75 6.00
C ASN A 73 -0.80 -2.90 7.25
N THR A 74 0.49 -3.24 7.11
CA THR A 74 1.45 -3.31 8.21
C THR A 74 1.58 -1.97 8.92
N ILE A 75 1.65 -0.88 8.14
CA ILE A 75 1.73 0.47 8.70
C ILE A 75 0.47 0.80 9.51
N ARG A 76 -0.72 0.44 9.01
CA ARG A 76 -1.97 0.64 9.74
C ARG A 76 -2.03 -0.19 11.04
N VAL A 77 -1.47 -1.40 11.04
CA VAL A 77 -1.34 -2.21 12.26
C VAL A 77 -0.46 -1.50 13.29
N LEU A 78 0.71 -0.99 12.87
CA LEU A 78 1.59 -0.21 13.75
C LEU A 78 0.92 1.06 14.29
N LEU A 79 0.14 1.75 13.46
CA LEU A 79 -0.65 2.92 13.89
C LEU A 79 -1.74 2.54 14.88
N SER A 80 -2.40 1.40 14.71
CA SER A 80 -3.37 0.89 15.68
C SER A 80 -2.73 0.56 17.02
N LEU A 81 -1.58 -0.12 17.00
CA LEU A 81 -0.80 -0.42 18.22
C LEU A 81 -0.38 0.88 18.91
N ALA A 82 0.16 1.84 18.14
CA ALA A 82 0.58 3.12 18.66
C ALA A 82 -0.58 3.94 19.25
N ALA A 83 -1.78 3.87 18.67
CA ALA A 83 -2.97 4.52 19.22
C ALA A 83 -3.47 3.84 20.50
N ASN A 84 -3.42 2.50 20.57
CA ASN A 84 -3.89 1.76 21.75
C ASN A 84 -2.92 1.83 22.93
N LEU A 85 -1.62 1.89 22.66
CA LEU A 85 -0.55 1.88 23.66
C LEU A 85 0.03 3.27 23.94
N ASP A 86 -0.58 4.32 23.36
CA ASP A 86 -0.14 5.72 23.49
C ASP A 86 1.33 5.95 23.10
N TRP A 87 1.82 5.22 22.08
CA TRP A 87 3.21 5.31 21.67
C TRP A 87 3.52 6.62 20.93
N PRO A 88 4.68 7.26 21.19
CA PRO A 88 5.18 8.30 20.32
C PRO A 88 5.50 7.72 18.93
N LEU A 89 5.15 8.43 17.87
CA LEU A 89 5.54 8.09 16.49
C LEU A 89 6.51 9.13 15.98
N GLN A 90 7.72 8.68 15.72
CA GLN A 90 8.78 9.46 15.08
C GLN A 90 9.03 8.90 13.68
N GLN A 91 9.36 9.79 12.77
CA GLN A 91 9.63 9.45 11.38
C GLN A 91 11.08 9.80 11.05
N PHE A 92 11.74 8.83 10.44
CA PHE A 92 13.10 8.96 9.94
C PHE A 92 13.11 8.67 8.44
N ASP A 93 13.84 9.47 7.69
CA ASP A 93 14.07 9.26 6.27
C ASP A 93 15.52 8.79 6.10
N VAL A 94 15.70 7.53 5.76
CA VAL A 94 17.02 6.96 5.46
C VAL A 94 17.37 7.32 4.02
N ASN A 95 18.39 8.15 3.85
CA ASN A 95 18.89 8.48 2.53
C ASN A 95 19.39 7.19 1.88
N ASN A 96 18.99 6.96 0.63
CA ASN A 96 19.46 5.85 -0.19
C ASN A 96 19.24 4.45 0.43
N ALA A 97 18.12 4.25 1.13
CA ALA A 97 17.76 2.97 1.75
C ALA A 97 17.85 1.72 0.84
N PHE A 98 17.66 1.90 -0.48
CA PHE A 98 17.78 0.83 -1.49
C PHE A 98 19.20 0.29 -1.67
N LEU A 99 20.21 0.98 -1.12
CA LEU A 99 21.61 0.59 -1.15
C LEU A 99 21.99 -0.39 -0.04
N HIS A 100 21.10 -0.65 0.92
CA HIS A 100 21.38 -1.53 2.06
C HIS A 100 20.74 -2.92 1.93
N GLY A 101 20.09 -3.23 0.81
CA GLY A 101 19.56 -4.57 0.55
C GLY A 101 20.65 -5.47 0.00
N GLU A 102 20.81 -6.66 0.56
CA GLU A 102 21.66 -7.71 -0.01
C GLU A 102 20.98 -8.27 -1.27
N LEU A 103 21.71 -8.34 -2.39
CA LEU A 103 21.27 -9.02 -3.60
C LEU A 103 21.67 -10.49 -3.52
N GLU A 104 20.71 -11.41 -3.74
CA GLU A 104 20.99 -12.86 -3.82
C GLU A 104 21.72 -13.26 -5.13
N GLU A 105 21.79 -12.35 -6.11
CA GLU A 105 22.29 -12.61 -7.47
C GLU A 105 23.57 -11.80 -7.79
N GLU A 106 24.57 -12.45 -8.40
CA GLU A 106 25.83 -11.79 -8.78
C GLU A 106 25.68 -10.88 -10.01
N VAL A 107 25.85 -9.57 -9.84
CA VAL A 107 25.86 -8.55 -10.91
C VAL A 107 27.17 -7.76 -10.86
N TYR A 108 27.91 -7.70 -11.98
CA TYR A 108 29.21 -7.01 -12.07
C TYR A 108 29.06 -5.56 -12.60
N MET A 109 29.67 -4.59 -11.90
CA MET A 109 29.67 -3.16 -12.19
C MET A 109 31.02 -2.53 -11.76
N ASP A 110 31.49 -1.47 -12.43
CA ASP A 110 32.76 -0.78 -12.09
C ASP A 110 32.70 -0.04 -10.72
N LEU A 111 33.85 0.15 -10.05
CA LEU A 111 33.91 0.45 -8.60
C LEU A 111 34.73 1.68 -8.15
N PRO A 112 34.39 2.23 -6.97
CA PRO A 112 35.24 3.06 -6.12
C PRO A 112 35.30 2.62 -4.60
N PRO A 113 36.20 3.17 -3.75
CA PRO A 113 36.78 2.45 -2.59
C PRO A 113 36.32 2.82 -1.14
N GLY A 114 36.07 1.83 -0.24
CA GLY A 114 36.45 1.86 1.21
C GLY A 114 35.48 1.57 2.41
N PHE A 115 35.26 0.28 2.79
CA PHE A 115 35.13 -0.41 4.13
C PHE A 115 34.00 -0.22 5.22
N THR A 116 33.58 -1.36 5.83
CA THR A 116 32.58 -1.69 6.92
C THR A 116 33.19 -2.37 8.18
N THR A 117 32.58 -2.54 9.40
CA THR A 117 31.53 -3.54 9.84
C THR A 117 30.92 -3.35 11.28
N ALA A 118 30.08 -4.32 11.76
CA ALA A 118 28.85 -4.26 12.58
C ALA A 118 28.81 -4.92 14.02
N SER A 119 27.80 -4.60 14.86
CA SER A 119 27.00 -5.54 15.72
C SER A 119 25.80 -4.88 16.46
N ASP A 120 24.62 -5.54 16.51
CA ASP A 120 23.80 -5.85 17.74
C ASP A 120 22.29 -6.08 17.47
N VAL A 121 21.78 -7.28 17.81
CA VAL A 121 20.37 -7.72 17.68
C VAL A 121 19.72 -7.91 19.06
N GLY A 122 18.44 -7.51 19.22
CA GLY A 122 17.54 -8.06 20.25
C GLY A 122 17.10 -7.18 21.43
N LYS A 123 17.10 -5.83 21.32
CA LYS A 123 16.60 -4.94 22.39
C LYS A 123 15.43 -4.08 21.92
N VAL A 124 14.30 -4.16 22.62
CA VAL A 124 13.17 -3.23 22.48
C VAL A 124 13.26 -2.15 23.56
N CYS A 125 13.17 -0.88 23.16
CA CYS A 125 13.37 0.27 24.05
C CYS A 125 12.04 0.91 24.47
N ASN A 126 11.80 0.98 25.78
CA ASN A 126 10.97 2.01 26.43
C ASN A 126 11.86 2.90 27.33
N ASP A 127 13.07 3.16 26.86
CA ASP A 127 14.08 3.95 27.55
C ASP A 127 14.44 5.13 26.64
N GLU A 128 14.29 6.36 27.12
CA GLU A 128 14.69 7.55 26.36
C GLU A 128 16.20 7.53 26.03
N GLU A 129 17.00 6.85 26.85
CA GLU A 129 18.40 6.62 26.57
C GLU A 129 18.62 5.50 25.54
N GLY A 130 17.82 4.44 25.58
CA GLY A 130 17.76 3.40 24.55
C GLY A 130 17.30 3.90 23.18
N ILE A 131 16.30 4.78 23.11
CA ILE A 131 15.84 5.44 21.87
C ILE A 131 16.95 6.35 21.33
N ARG A 132 17.64 7.10 22.20
CA ARG A 132 18.82 7.88 21.79
C ARG A 132 19.94 6.99 21.28
N ARG A 133 20.27 5.89 21.98
CA ARG A 133 21.27 4.92 21.54
C ARG A 133 20.91 4.27 20.21
N LEU A 134 19.65 3.90 20.02
CA LEU A 134 19.16 3.36 18.74
C LEU A 134 19.22 4.43 17.64
N ARG A 135 18.85 5.67 17.95
CA ARG A 135 18.98 6.80 17.02
C ARG A 135 20.43 7.02 16.63
N ASP A 136 21.34 7.03 17.60
CA ASP A 136 22.78 7.23 17.38
C ASP A 136 23.38 6.06 16.60
N TYR A 137 22.96 4.84 16.91
CA TYR A 137 23.31 3.64 16.16
C TYR A 137 22.81 3.71 14.72
N LEU A 138 21.52 3.98 14.51
CA LEU A 138 20.95 4.12 13.18
C LEU A 138 21.58 5.30 12.41
N ALA A 139 21.93 6.40 13.07
CA ALA A 139 22.59 7.53 12.43
C ALA A 139 24.06 7.26 12.10
N LYS A 140 24.69 6.34 12.83
CA LYS A 140 26.03 5.84 12.55
C LYS A 140 26.04 4.91 11.34
N GLU A 141 25.10 3.97 11.29
CA GLU A 141 25.00 2.96 10.21
C GLU A 141 24.33 3.53 8.94
N PHE A 142 23.39 4.45 9.09
CA PHE A 142 22.58 5.01 8.00
C PHE A 142 22.65 6.53 7.97
N GLU A 143 22.82 7.10 6.78
CA GLU A 143 22.65 8.54 6.62
C GLU A 143 21.16 8.91 6.67
N MET A 144 20.69 9.35 7.84
CA MET A 144 19.26 9.57 8.10
C MET A 144 18.93 11.03 8.39
N LYS A 145 17.74 11.44 7.95
CA LYS A 145 17.12 12.71 8.33
C LYS A 145 16.03 12.44 9.35
N ASP A 146 16.15 13.07 10.51
CA ASP A 146 15.09 13.10 11.51
C ASP A 146 14.01 14.08 11.06
N LEU A 147 12.83 13.54 10.73
CA LEU A 147 11.65 14.33 10.34
C LEU A 147 10.78 14.70 11.56
N GLY A 148 11.19 14.26 12.75
CA GLY A 148 10.50 14.49 14.01
C GLY A 148 9.22 13.67 14.13
N ALA A 149 8.20 14.27 14.73
CA ALA A 149 6.90 13.63 14.90
C ALA A 149 6.27 13.31 13.54
N LEU A 150 5.68 12.12 13.41
CA LEU A 150 5.00 11.69 12.19
C LEU A 150 3.85 12.64 11.83
N ARG A 151 4.05 13.44 10.78
CA ARG A 151 3.05 14.39 10.24
C ARG A 151 2.66 14.08 8.79
N TYR A 152 3.57 13.47 8.03
CA TYR A 152 3.34 13.18 6.62
C TYR A 152 4.15 11.96 6.17
N PHE A 153 3.48 10.96 5.64
CA PHE A 153 4.14 9.73 5.16
C PHE A 153 3.55 9.31 3.84
N LEU A 154 4.40 9.18 2.82
CA LEU A 154 4.02 8.75 1.46
C LEU A 154 2.68 9.37 1.03
N GLY A 155 2.58 10.69 0.94
CA GLY A 155 1.33 11.32 0.45
C GLY A 155 0.16 11.35 1.43
N ILE A 156 0.30 10.77 2.61
CA ILE A 156 -0.73 10.69 3.66
C ILE A 156 -0.37 11.66 4.79
N GLU A 157 -1.30 12.56 5.08
CA GLU A 157 -1.25 13.51 6.19
C GLU A 157 -1.66 12.78 7.47
N VAL A 158 -0.86 12.94 8.53
CA VAL A 158 -1.07 12.32 9.83
C VAL A 158 -1.29 13.41 10.87
N ALA A 159 -2.47 13.46 11.46
CA ALA A 159 -2.81 14.37 12.54
C ALA A 159 -2.95 13.59 13.84
N ARG A 160 -2.28 14.05 14.90
CA ARG A 160 -2.36 13.46 16.24
C ARG A 160 -3.16 14.36 17.16
N SER A 161 -4.03 13.76 17.96
CA SER A 161 -4.83 14.45 18.97
C SER A 161 -5.02 13.56 20.19
N ARG A 162 -5.61 14.10 21.26
CA ARG A 162 -6.06 13.31 22.42
C ARG A 162 -7.06 12.21 22.08
N HIS A 163 -7.73 12.32 20.93
CA HIS A 163 -8.72 11.34 20.47
C HIS A 163 -8.07 10.19 19.67
N GLY A 164 -6.81 10.33 19.27
CA GLY A 164 -6.11 9.33 18.47
C GLY A 164 -5.31 9.92 17.30
N ILE A 165 -5.04 9.05 16.32
CA ILE A 165 -4.26 9.34 15.12
C ILE A 165 -5.20 9.34 13.91
N PHE A 166 -5.26 10.44 13.19
CA PHE A 166 -6.09 10.60 12.00
C PHE A 166 -5.23 10.64 10.74
N LEU A 167 -5.51 9.73 9.80
CA LEU A 167 -4.90 9.70 8.48
C LEU A 167 -5.81 10.36 7.45
N SER A 168 -5.27 11.28 6.65
CA SER A 168 -6.01 11.91 5.56
C SER A 168 -5.15 12.12 4.32
N GLN A 169 -5.80 12.27 3.18
CA GLN A 169 -5.15 12.56 1.90
C GLN A 169 -5.80 13.79 1.27
N ARG A 170 -6.11 14.81 2.09
CA ARG A 170 -6.89 15.98 1.66
C ARG A 170 -6.15 16.75 0.58
N LYS A 171 -4.85 17.01 0.79
CA LYS A 171 -4.02 17.69 -0.22
C LYS A 171 -4.03 16.92 -1.55
N TYR A 172 -3.82 15.61 -1.49
CA TYR A 172 -3.82 14.74 -2.67
C TYR A 172 -5.16 14.79 -3.43
N VAL A 173 -6.30 14.81 -2.71
CA VAL A 173 -7.63 14.95 -3.31
C VAL A 173 -7.78 16.30 -4.01
N LEU A 174 -7.33 17.39 -3.38
CA LEU A 174 -7.42 18.73 -3.97
C LEU A 174 -6.56 18.85 -5.22
N ASP A 175 -5.34 18.31 -5.20
CA ASP A 175 -4.45 18.28 -6.37
C ASP A 175 -5.10 17.47 -7.51
N LEU A 176 -5.66 16.29 -7.21
CA LEU A 176 -6.39 15.46 -8.18
C LEU A 176 -7.58 16.20 -8.80
N LEU A 177 -8.37 16.91 -7.99
CA LEU A 177 -9.51 17.71 -8.48
C LEU A 177 -9.05 18.91 -9.32
N THR A 178 -7.91 19.50 -9.00
CA THR A 178 -7.34 20.63 -9.76
C THR A 178 -6.89 20.16 -11.14
N GLU A 179 -6.09 19.10 -11.19
CA GLU A 179 -5.55 18.54 -12.44
C GLU A 179 -6.64 18.02 -13.38
N THR A 180 -7.79 17.60 -12.84
CA THR A 180 -8.93 17.12 -13.63
C THR A 180 -9.93 18.21 -13.99
N GLY A 181 -9.74 19.45 -13.53
CA GLY A 181 -10.69 20.55 -13.73
C GLY A 181 -11.99 20.38 -12.93
N MET A 182 -12.00 19.53 -11.91
CA MET A 182 -13.17 19.14 -11.12
C MET A 182 -13.32 19.94 -9.81
N LEU A 183 -12.48 20.94 -9.54
CA LEU A 183 -12.58 21.76 -8.32
C LEU A 183 -13.93 22.47 -8.15
N ALA A 184 -14.54 22.91 -9.26
CA ALA A 184 -15.82 23.61 -9.31
C ALA A 184 -17.00 22.69 -9.72
N CYS A 185 -16.80 21.37 -9.74
CA CYS A 185 -17.87 20.45 -10.11
C CYS A 185 -18.99 20.42 -9.07
N LYS A 186 -20.21 20.08 -9.51
CA LYS A 186 -21.34 19.82 -8.61
C LYS A 186 -21.05 18.56 -7.76
N PRO A 187 -21.04 18.67 -6.43
CA PRO A 187 -20.76 17.54 -5.55
C PRO A 187 -21.87 16.48 -5.62
N ILE A 188 -21.54 15.26 -5.21
CA ILE A 188 -22.49 14.16 -5.06
C ILE A 188 -22.20 13.38 -3.77
N ASP A 189 -23.19 12.67 -3.25
CA ASP A 189 -23.10 12.03 -1.93
C ASP A 189 -22.62 10.57 -1.96
N THR A 190 -22.68 9.92 -3.13
CA THR A 190 -22.25 8.52 -3.28
C THR A 190 -21.19 8.35 -4.37
N PRO A 191 -20.15 7.53 -4.13
CA PRO A 191 -19.07 7.32 -5.08
C PRO A 191 -19.52 6.59 -6.35
N ILE A 192 -20.60 5.80 -6.25
CA ILE A 192 -21.17 5.03 -7.36
C ILE A 192 -22.70 5.02 -7.25
N GLU A 193 -23.38 4.77 -8.37
CA GLU A 193 -24.83 4.61 -8.42
C GLU A 193 -25.25 3.23 -7.89
N GLN A 194 -26.33 3.19 -7.11
CA GLN A 194 -26.93 1.92 -6.69
C GLN A 194 -27.48 1.20 -7.92
N ASN A 195 -27.28 -0.12 -7.99
CA ASN A 195 -27.72 -0.97 -9.11
C ASN A 195 -27.16 -0.52 -10.48
N HIS A 196 -25.94 0.02 -10.51
CA HIS A 196 -25.28 0.42 -11.75
C HIS A 196 -25.19 -0.75 -12.75
N LYS A 197 -25.28 -0.45 -14.04
CA LYS A 197 -25.15 -1.44 -15.12
C LYS A 197 -23.82 -1.33 -15.87
N LEU A 198 -22.75 -0.99 -15.14
CA LEU A 198 -21.38 -0.96 -15.67
C LEU A 198 -20.97 -2.38 -16.07
N GLY A 199 -20.85 -2.62 -17.37
CA GLY A 199 -20.54 -3.92 -17.96
C GLY A 199 -21.54 -4.40 -19.03
N ASP A 200 -22.72 -3.79 -19.14
CA ASP A 200 -23.66 -4.14 -20.21
C ASP A 200 -23.02 -3.81 -21.57
N ASP A 201 -22.78 -4.82 -22.42
CA ASP A 201 -22.26 -4.71 -23.79
C ASP A 201 -23.32 -4.05 -24.68
N ARG A 202 -23.65 -2.80 -24.36
CA ARG A 202 -24.49 -1.96 -25.20
C ARG A 202 -23.76 -1.81 -26.54
N VAL A 203 -24.51 -2.04 -27.61
CA VAL A 203 -24.02 -2.08 -28.99
C VAL A 203 -23.35 -0.75 -29.42
N ASP A 204 -23.55 0.34 -28.66
CA ASP A 204 -23.07 1.69 -28.93
C ASP A 204 -22.04 2.22 -27.88
N GLN A 205 -21.11 1.38 -27.41
CA GLN A 205 -20.07 1.85 -26.49
C GLN A 205 -19.01 2.69 -27.23
N VAL A 206 -18.95 3.99 -26.94
CA VAL A 206 -17.89 4.89 -27.42
C VAL A 206 -16.62 4.66 -26.59
N PRO A 207 -15.50 4.23 -27.20
CA PRO A 207 -14.22 4.09 -26.50
C PRO A 207 -13.74 5.43 -25.95
N THR A 208 -13.12 5.40 -24.77
CA THR A 208 -12.52 6.60 -24.16
C THR A 208 -10.99 6.52 -24.20
N ASN A 209 -10.32 7.60 -23.77
CA ASN A 209 -8.85 7.61 -23.68
C ASN A 209 -8.38 6.67 -22.55
N LYS A 210 -7.78 5.55 -22.95
CA LYS A 210 -7.27 4.50 -22.06
C LYS A 210 -6.21 4.99 -21.08
N GLU A 211 -5.22 5.77 -21.53
CA GLU A 211 -4.14 6.25 -20.66
C GLU A 211 -4.66 7.19 -19.58
N ARG A 212 -5.57 8.10 -19.95
CA ARG A 212 -6.23 9.00 -19.01
C ARG A 212 -7.04 8.22 -17.98
N TYR A 213 -7.80 7.21 -18.43
CA TYR A 213 -8.58 6.35 -17.55
C TYR A 213 -7.70 5.59 -16.55
N GLN A 214 -6.67 4.89 -17.04
CA GLN A 214 -5.73 4.14 -16.21
C GLN A 214 -5.02 5.03 -15.19
N ARG A 215 -4.59 6.22 -15.60
CA ARG A 215 -3.96 7.20 -14.69
C ARG A 215 -4.92 7.62 -13.57
N LEU A 216 -6.18 7.92 -13.89
CA LEU A 216 -7.17 8.33 -12.89
C LEU A 216 -7.52 7.18 -11.94
N VAL A 217 -7.78 5.99 -12.47
CA VAL A 217 -8.07 4.81 -11.65
C VAL A 217 -6.88 4.46 -10.76
N GLY A 218 -5.64 4.54 -11.26
CA GLY A 218 -4.43 4.34 -10.45
C GLY A 218 -4.33 5.33 -9.28
N ARG A 219 -4.67 6.60 -9.49
CA ARG A 219 -4.74 7.60 -8.40
C ARG A 219 -5.84 7.30 -7.40
N LEU A 220 -6.99 6.82 -7.85
CA LEU A 220 -8.08 6.40 -6.98
C LEU A 220 -7.74 5.14 -6.17
N ILE A 221 -7.05 4.17 -6.76
CA ILE A 221 -6.52 2.99 -6.05
C ILE A 221 -5.60 3.44 -4.91
N TYR A 222 -4.72 4.41 -5.18
CA TYR A 222 -3.84 4.94 -4.16
C TYR A 222 -4.60 5.72 -3.06
N LEU A 223 -5.66 6.46 -3.40
CA LEU A 223 -6.50 7.14 -2.43
C LEU A 223 -7.30 6.17 -1.54
N SER A 224 -7.66 4.99 -2.06
CA SER A 224 -8.32 3.93 -1.31
C SER A 224 -7.51 3.40 -0.13
N HIS A 225 -6.24 3.81 0.03
CA HIS A 225 -5.43 3.47 1.21
C HIS A 225 -5.88 4.16 2.51
N THR A 226 -6.58 5.30 2.43
CA THR A 226 -7.16 5.97 3.61
C THR A 226 -8.68 6.10 3.52
N ARG A 227 -9.27 5.59 2.44
CA ARG A 227 -10.67 5.77 2.06
C ARG A 227 -11.36 4.42 1.80
N PRO A 228 -11.69 3.65 2.86
CA PRO A 228 -12.42 2.39 2.72
C PRO A 228 -13.77 2.55 2.02
N ASP A 229 -14.39 3.73 2.13
CA ASP A 229 -15.64 4.08 1.46
C ASP A 229 -15.55 4.07 -0.09
N LEU A 230 -14.35 4.16 -0.65
CA LEU A 230 -14.11 4.08 -2.09
C LEU A 230 -13.86 2.65 -2.58
N ALA A 231 -13.63 1.69 -1.69
CA ALA A 231 -13.09 0.37 -2.04
C ALA A 231 -13.93 -0.36 -3.09
N TYR A 232 -15.26 -0.34 -2.93
CA TYR A 232 -16.18 -0.95 -3.90
C TYR A 232 -16.15 -0.23 -5.25
N ALA A 233 -16.39 1.09 -5.25
CA ALA A 233 -16.47 1.88 -6.48
C ALA A 233 -15.16 1.80 -7.29
N VAL A 234 -14.01 1.86 -6.61
CA VAL A 234 -12.69 1.74 -7.22
C VAL A 234 -12.46 0.32 -7.76
N SER A 235 -12.90 -0.72 -7.05
CA SER A 235 -12.85 -2.10 -7.52
C SER A 235 -13.65 -2.32 -8.81
N VAL A 236 -14.83 -1.71 -8.93
CA VAL A 236 -15.65 -1.76 -10.14
C VAL A 236 -14.95 -1.10 -11.32
N VAL A 237 -14.54 0.17 -11.21
CA VAL A 237 -13.89 0.89 -12.32
C VAL A 237 -12.54 0.27 -12.71
N SER A 238 -11.86 -0.39 -11.77
CA SER A 238 -10.59 -1.09 -12.03
C SER A 238 -10.73 -2.27 -13.00
N GLN A 239 -11.92 -2.87 -13.13
CA GLN A 239 -12.14 -4.00 -14.03
C GLN A 239 -12.01 -3.61 -15.51
N PHE A 240 -12.19 -2.33 -15.84
CA PHE A 240 -12.23 -1.85 -17.22
C PHE A 240 -10.91 -1.19 -17.68
N MET A 241 -9.81 -1.40 -16.97
CA MET A 241 -8.51 -0.77 -17.28
C MET A 241 -7.94 -1.17 -18.67
N HIS A 242 -8.31 -2.32 -19.22
CA HIS A 242 -7.80 -2.77 -20.51
C HIS A 242 -8.52 -2.13 -21.71
N SER A 243 -9.83 -1.92 -21.60
CA SER A 243 -10.71 -1.38 -22.65
C SER A 243 -11.84 -0.53 -22.05
N PRO A 244 -11.55 0.73 -21.66
CA PRO A 244 -12.55 1.62 -21.07
C PRO A 244 -13.42 2.31 -22.14
N ASN A 245 -14.66 2.66 -21.78
CA ASN A 245 -15.60 3.43 -22.59
C ASN A 245 -16.04 4.71 -21.84
N GLU A 246 -16.82 5.57 -22.49
CA GLU A 246 -17.31 6.82 -21.88
C GLU A 246 -18.16 6.61 -20.63
N VAL A 247 -18.98 5.54 -20.57
CA VAL A 247 -19.78 5.21 -19.38
C VAL A 247 -18.88 4.87 -18.17
N HIS A 248 -17.77 4.17 -18.42
CA HIS A 248 -16.78 3.89 -17.39
C HIS A 248 -16.09 5.19 -16.93
N MET A 249 -15.79 6.09 -17.88
CA MET A 249 -15.20 7.40 -17.56
C MET A 249 -16.16 8.27 -16.74
N ASP A 250 -17.45 8.24 -17.03
CA ASP A 250 -18.49 8.93 -16.24
C ASP A 250 -18.56 8.41 -14.81
N ALA A 251 -18.42 7.08 -14.61
CA ALA A 251 -18.33 6.51 -13.27
C ALA A 251 -17.09 7.02 -12.51
N VAL A 252 -15.94 7.15 -13.18
CA VAL A 252 -14.73 7.76 -12.59
C VAL A 252 -14.98 9.24 -12.24
N HIS A 253 -15.62 10.01 -13.13
CA HIS A 253 -15.97 11.41 -12.84
C HIS A 253 -16.96 11.53 -11.68
N ARG A 254 -17.89 10.58 -11.52
CA ARG A 254 -18.78 10.54 -10.35
C ARG A 254 -17.99 10.36 -9.05
N ILE A 255 -17.00 9.46 -9.02
CA ILE A 255 -16.11 9.29 -7.87
C ILE A 255 -15.41 10.62 -7.55
N LEU A 256 -14.89 11.33 -8.56
CA LEU A 256 -14.28 12.65 -8.37
C LEU A 256 -15.28 13.69 -7.80
N ARG A 257 -16.53 13.72 -8.26
CA ARG A 257 -17.59 14.58 -7.68
C ARG A 257 -17.88 14.24 -6.22
N TYR A 258 -17.81 12.96 -5.85
CA TYR A 258 -17.95 12.54 -4.47
C TYR A 258 -16.75 12.96 -3.61
N LEU A 259 -15.53 12.88 -4.14
CA LEU A 259 -14.34 13.37 -3.43
C LEU A 259 -14.41 14.87 -3.13
N LYS A 260 -15.10 15.65 -3.96
CA LYS A 260 -15.32 17.09 -3.71
C LYS A 260 -16.12 17.34 -2.43
N SER A 261 -17.21 16.60 -2.18
CA SER A 261 -18.00 16.72 -0.94
C SER A 261 -17.26 16.11 0.27
N ALA A 262 -16.44 15.09 0.04
CA ALA A 262 -15.80 14.29 1.08
C ALA A 262 -14.27 14.47 1.15
N SER A 263 -13.74 15.65 0.84
CA SER A 263 -12.29 15.88 0.71
C SER A 263 -11.49 15.74 2.00
N SER A 264 -12.13 15.93 3.17
CA SER A 264 -11.51 15.80 4.50
C SER A 264 -11.73 14.44 5.15
N LYS A 265 -12.46 13.51 4.51
CA LYS A 265 -12.64 12.15 5.07
C LYS A 265 -11.30 11.42 5.11
N GLY A 266 -11.15 10.58 6.12
CA GLY A 266 -9.93 9.84 6.40
C GLY A 266 -10.18 8.73 7.40
N LEU A 267 -9.12 8.16 7.94
CA LEU A 267 -9.15 7.03 8.85
C LEU A 267 -8.73 7.45 10.26
N MET A 268 -9.54 7.13 11.26
CA MET A 268 -9.24 7.41 12.67
C MET A 268 -8.76 6.14 13.37
N PHE A 269 -7.63 6.24 14.06
CA PHE A 269 -7.11 5.24 14.99
C PHE A 269 -7.23 5.76 16.41
N SER A 270 -8.03 5.10 17.23
CA SER A 270 -8.32 5.50 18.60
C SER A 270 -7.87 4.41 19.58
N LYS A 271 -7.79 4.79 20.86
CA LYS A 271 -7.55 3.86 21.95
C LYS A 271 -8.84 3.15 22.34
N HIS A 272 -8.85 1.82 22.25
CA HIS A 272 -10.00 0.97 22.61
C HIS A 272 -9.73 0.11 23.85
N GLY A 273 -8.49 0.04 24.33
CA GLY A 273 -8.13 -0.66 25.57
C GLY A 273 -7.93 -2.17 25.41
N HIS A 274 -7.89 -2.68 24.19
CA HIS A 274 -7.59 -4.07 23.85
C HIS A 274 -6.80 -4.12 22.53
N LEU A 275 -6.13 -5.24 22.26
CA LEU A 275 -5.37 -5.49 21.03
C LEU A 275 -5.93 -6.69 20.24
N GLU A 276 -7.20 -7.01 20.46
CA GLU A 276 -7.84 -8.16 19.81
C GLU A 276 -7.96 -7.92 18.31
N VAL A 277 -7.91 -9.01 17.54
CA VAL A 277 -8.01 -9.00 16.09
C VAL A 277 -9.35 -9.60 15.71
N GLU A 278 -10.06 -8.92 14.81
CA GLU A 278 -11.40 -9.29 14.37
C GLU A 278 -11.54 -9.07 12.87
N GLY A 279 -12.33 -9.89 12.20
CA GLY A 279 -12.59 -9.76 10.77
C GLY A 279 -14.07 -9.91 10.46
N TYR A 280 -14.50 -9.26 9.38
CA TYR A 280 -15.85 -9.32 8.85
C TYR A 280 -15.76 -9.61 7.35
N THR A 281 -16.64 -10.48 6.88
CA THR A 281 -16.78 -10.81 5.46
C THR A 281 -18.23 -10.68 5.02
N ASP A 282 -18.42 -10.24 3.79
CA ASP A 282 -19.73 -10.07 3.17
C ASP A 282 -19.63 -10.36 1.66
N VAL A 283 -20.71 -10.83 1.04
CA VAL A 283 -20.75 -11.14 -0.39
C VAL A 283 -22.02 -10.66 -1.06
N ASP A 284 -21.83 -9.88 -2.12
CA ASP A 284 -22.87 -9.62 -3.11
C ASP A 284 -22.94 -10.79 -4.10
N TRP A 285 -23.83 -11.76 -3.82
CA TRP A 285 -23.99 -12.96 -4.64
C TRP A 285 -24.58 -12.63 -6.01
N VAL A 286 -23.89 -13.03 -7.08
CA VAL A 286 -24.33 -12.81 -8.48
C VAL A 286 -24.52 -11.32 -8.83
N GLY A 287 -23.87 -10.41 -8.08
CA GLY A 287 -23.99 -8.96 -8.28
C GLY A 287 -23.51 -8.45 -9.64
N SER A 288 -22.60 -9.19 -10.31
CA SER A 288 -22.17 -8.85 -11.66
C SER A 288 -23.20 -9.27 -12.71
N ILE A 289 -23.79 -8.30 -13.40
CA ILE A 289 -24.80 -8.54 -14.43
C ILE A 289 -24.22 -9.29 -15.65
N THR A 290 -22.93 -9.09 -15.94
CA THR A 290 -22.26 -9.59 -17.17
C THR A 290 -21.88 -11.06 -17.09
N ASP A 291 -21.16 -11.43 -16.06
CA ASP A 291 -20.59 -12.78 -15.90
C ASP A 291 -21.16 -13.53 -14.69
N ARG A 292 -22.16 -12.95 -14.01
CA ARG A 292 -22.84 -13.52 -12.84
C ARG A 292 -21.90 -13.86 -11.68
N LYS A 293 -20.69 -13.31 -11.66
CA LYS A 293 -19.74 -13.49 -10.55
C LYS A 293 -20.11 -12.61 -9.37
N SER A 294 -19.91 -13.15 -8.17
CA SER A 294 -20.15 -12.44 -6.91
C SER A 294 -19.04 -11.44 -6.60
N THR A 295 -19.32 -10.42 -5.79
CA THR A 295 -18.30 -9.52 -5.25
C THR A 295 -18.13 -9.77 -3.76
N SER A 296 -16.93 -10.16 -3.35
CA SER A 296 -16.61 -10.39 -1.94
C SER A 296 -15.96 -9.16 -1.32
N GLY A 297 -16.47 -8.78 -0.15
CA GLY A 297 -15.91 -7.78 0.74
C GLY A 297 -15.32 -8.42 1.98
N TYR A 298 -14.23 -7.85 2.49
CA TYR A 298 -13.81 -8.08 3.86
C TYR A 298 -13.20 -6.83 4.46
N PHE A 299 -13.23 -6.75 5.79
CA PHE A 299 -12.46 -5.77 6.55
C PHE A 299 -12.04 -6.36 7.89
N THR A 300 -10.92 -5.91 8.41
CA THR A 300 -10.38 -6.41 9.68
C THR A 300 -9.94 -5.28 10.60
N PHE A 301 -10.07 -5.53 11.90
CA PHE A 301 -9.66 -4.65 12.98
C PHE A 301 -8.52 -5.25 13.77
N VAL A 302 -7.67 -4.38 14.29
CA VAL A 302 -6.69 -4.69 15.34
C VAL A 302 -6.91 -3.66 16.44
N GLY A 303 -7.22 -4.10 17.66
CA GLY A 303 -7.49 -3.21 18.79
C GLY A 303 -8.55 -2.15 18.51
N GLY A 304 -9.68 -2.56 17.90
CA GLY A 304 -10.81 -1.71 17.55
C GLY A 304 -10.57 -0.75 16.36
N ASN A 305 -9.39 -0.73 15.75
CA ASN A 305 -9.09 0.14 14.61
C ASN A 305 -9.06 -0.63 13.29
N LEU A 306 -9.68 -0.07 12.24
CA LEU A 306 -9.74 -0.66 10.91
C LEU A 306 -8.35 -0.64 10.25
N VAL A 307 -7.78 -1.82 9.98
CA VAL A 307 -6.42 -1.95 9.44
C VAL A 307 -6.37 -2.50 8.02
N THR A 308 -7.35 -3.32 7.62
CA THR A 308 -7.42 -3.88 6.27
C THR A 308 -8.84 -3.87 5.76
N TRP A 309 -9.00 -3.72 4.45
CA TRP A 309 -10.28 -3.84 3.76
C TRP A 309 -10.03 -4.18 2.30
N ARG A 310 -11.01 -4.84 1.69
CA ARG A 310 -11.00 -5.14 0.27
C ARG A 310 -12.43 -5.34 -0.22
N SER A 311 -12.68 -4.93 -1.46
CA SER A 311 -13.84 -5.34 -2.24
C SER A 311 -13.32 -5.90 -3.56
N LYS A 312 -13.63 -7.16 -3.87
CA LYS A 312 -13.09 -7.84 -5.05
C LYS A 312 -14.11 -8.78 -5.66
N LYS A 313 -14.29 -8.65 -6.97
CA LYS A 313 -15.06 -9.60 -7.77
C LYS A 313 -14.41 -10.98 -7.75
N GLN A 314 -15.17 -12.02 -7.46
CA GLN A 314 -14.70 -13.40 -7.45
C GLN A 314 -14.25 -13.84 -8.84
N ASN A 315 -13.26 -14.74 -8.90
CA ASN A 315 -12.74 -15.23 -10.18
C ASN A 315 -13.72 -16.21 -10.86
N VAL A 316 -14.51 -16.95 -10.08
CA VAL A 316 -15.39 -18.03 -10.52
C VAL A 316 -16.83 -17.72 -10.11
N VAL A 317 -17.79 -18.10 -10.95
CA VAL A 317 -19.22 -18.02 -10.61
C VAL A 317 -19.53 -18.99 -9.48
N ALA A 318 -20.13 -18.51 -8.40
CA ALA A 318 -20.61 -19.37 -7.32
C ALA A 318 -21.97 -19.95 -7.69
N ARG A 319 -22.17 -21.25 -7.45
CA ARG A 319 -23.41 -21.97 -7.74
C ARG A 319 -24.47 -21.78 -6.65
N SER A 320 -24.07 -21.29 -5.48
CA SER A 320 -24.96 -20.93 -4.38
C SER A 320 -24.43 -19.70 -3.63
N SER A 321 -25.31 -19.04 -2.88
CA SER A 321 -24.90 -17.97 -1.96
C SER A 321 -23.94 -18.50 -0.89
N ALA A 322 -24.19 -19.70 -0.36
CA ALA A 322 -23.34 -20.35 0.62
C ALA A 322 -21.90 -20.58 0.10
N GLU A 323 -21.74 -21.01 -1.16
CA GLU A 323 -20.42 -21.17 -1.78
C GLU A 323 -19.70 -19.83 -1.94
N ALA A 324 -20.42 -18.79 -2.37
CA ALA A 324 -19.84 -17.47 -2.54
C ALA A 324 -19.35 -16.89 -1.21
N GLU A 325 -20.15 -17.02 -0.16
CA GLU A 325 -19.84 -16.61 1.21
C GLU A 325 -18.67 -17.41 1.77
N TYR A 326 -18.67 -18.73 1.61
CA TYR A 326 -17.57 -19.57 2.08
C TYR A 326 -16.22 -19.19 1.44
N ARG A 327 -16.21 -18.81 0.16
CA ARG A 327 -15.01 -18.26 -0.50
C ARG A 327 -14.57 -16.93 0.09
N ALA A 328 -15.50 -16.04 0.46
CA ALA A 328 -15.17 -14.78 1.12
C ALA A 328 -14.61 -15.00 2.52
N VAL A 329 -15.21 -15.92 3.28
CA VAL A 329 -14.70 -16.39 4.58
C VAL A 329 -13.26 -16.88 4.43
N SER A 330 -12.96 -17.70 3.42
CA SER A 330 -11.59 -18.15 3.14
C SER A 330 -10.62 -16.98 2.91
N HIS A 331 -11.00 -15.98 2.11
CA HIS A 331 -10.18 -14.78 1.90
C HIS A 331 -9.98 -13.96 3.18
N GLY A 332 -11.03 -13.79 3.98
CA GLY A 332 -10.95 -13.12 5.29
C GLY A 332 -10.03 -13.86 6.26
N LEU A 333 -10.11 -15.19 6.31
CA LEU A 333 -9.22 -16.03 7.13
C LEU A 333 -7.76 -15.89 6.74
N CYS A 334 -7.43 -15.84 5.45
CA CYS A 334 -6.05 -15.61 5.01
C CYS A 334 -5.50 -14.28 5.52
N GLU A 335 -6.29 -13.20 5.48
CA GLU A 335 -5.87 -11.89 6.00
C GLU A 335 -5.73 -11.92 7.53
N LEU A 336 -6.65 -12.57 8.25
CA LEU A 336 -6.58 -12.72 9.70
C LEU A 336 -5.38 -13.56 10.16
N LEU A 337 -5.05 -14.62 9.42
CA LEU A 337 -3.87 -15.43 9.69
C LEU A 337 -2.59 -14.61 9.51
N TRP A 338 -2.52 -13.83 8.42
CA TRP A 338 -1.41 -12.90 8.21
C TRP A 338 -1.28 -11.88 9.35
N LEU A 339 -2.40 -11.30 9.81
CA LEU A 339 -2.41 -10.39 10.96
C LEU A 339 -1.95 -11.07 12.25
N ARG A 340 -2.37 -12.31 12.50
CA ARG A 340 -1.94 -13.07 13.68
C ARG A 340 -0.43 -13.30 13.68
N ILE A 341 0.14 -13.68 12.53
CA ILE A 341 1.59 -13.87 12.36
C ILE A 341 2.32 -12.54 12.60
N LEU A 342 1.89 -11.47 11.93
CA LEU A 342 2.48 -10.13 12.08
C LEU A 342 2.44 -9.64 13.53
N MET A 343 1.31 -9.85 14.24
CA MET A 343 1.20 -9.50 15.65
C MET A 343 2.21 -10.28 16.50
N GLY A 344 2.38 -11.58 16.24
CA GLY A 344 3.40 -12.41 16.90
C GLY A 344 4.83 -11.94 16.64
N GLU A 345 5.17 -11.60 15.39
CA GLU A 345 6.49 -11.05 15.02
C GLU A 345 6.77 -9.70 15.69
N LEU A 346 5.73 -8.89 15.90
CA LEU A 346 5.81 -7.62 16.64
C LEU A 346 5.85 -7.81 18.18
N GLY A 347 5.83 -9.05 18.67
CA GLY A 347 5.86 -9.38 20.10
C GLY A 347 4.49 -9.41 20.79
N PHE A 348 3.40 -9.29 20.05
CA PHE A 348 2.02 -9.35 20.55
C PHE A 348 1.39 -10.72 20.27
N ASN A 349 1.68 -11.69 21.12
CA ASN A 349 1.11 -13.02 21.01
C ASN A 349 -0.40 -13.01 21.35
N LEU A 350 -1.21 -13.38 20.36
CA LEU A 350 -2.67 -13.49 20.53
C LEU A 350 -3.01 -14.83 21.21
N GLU A 351 -3.23 -14.79 22.52
CA GLU A 351 -3.64 -15.96 23.31
C GLU A 351 -5.05 -16.44 22.95
N LYS A 352 -5.94 -15.51 22.61
CA LYS A 352 -7.32 -15.82 22.23
C LYS A 352 -7.42 -16.19 20.74
N PRO A 353 -8.41 -17.03 20.38
CA PRO A 353 -8.82 -17.20 18.99
C PRO A 353 -9.22 -15.88 18.35
N VAL A 354 -8.92 -15.73 17.06
CA VAL A 354 -9.29 -14.56 16.26
C VAL A 354 -10.68 -14.82 15.67
N ASN A 355 -11.61 -13.88 15.87
CA ASN A 355 -12.99 -14.03 15.39
C ASN A 355 -13.13 -13.53 13.95
N LEU A 356 -13.81 -14.33 13.12
CA LEU A 356 -14.28 -13.93 11.79
C LEU A 356 -15.80 -14.01 11.76
N TYR A 357 -16.44 -12.89 11.44
CA TYR A 357 -17.89 -12.78 11.37
C TYR A 357 -18.36 -12.84 9.91
N CYS A 358 -19.36 -13.69 9.69
CA CYS A 358 -20.11 -13.85 8.44
C CYS A 358 -21.59 -13.98 8.83
N ASP A 359 -22.51 -13.49 8.00
CA ASP A 359 -23.96 -13.52 8.25
C ASP A 359 -24.65 -14.76 7.65
N ASN A 360 -23.96 -15.51 6.78
CA ASN A 360 -24.49 -16.69 6.13
C ASN A 360 -24.36 -17.96 7.00
N LYS A 361 -25.48 -18.38 7.61
CA LYS A 361 -25.56 -19.59 8.44
C LYS A 361 -25.08 -20.88 7.76
N ALA A 362 -25.32 -21.04 6.46
CA ALA A 362 -24.91 -22.23 5.73
C ALA A 362 -23.38 -22.27 5.58
N ALA A 363 -22.76 -21.15 5.23
CA ALA A 363 -21.30 -21.02 5.17
C ALA A 363 -20.65 -21.27 6.55
N ILE A 364 -21.25 -20.73 7.61
CA ILE A 364 -20.80 -20.97 9.00
C ILE A 364 -20.89 -22.47 9.35
N SER A 365 -22.00 -23.13 9.00
CA SER A 365 -22.17 -24.55 9.28
C SER A 365 -21.15 -25.42 8.55
N ILE A 366 -20.82 -25.10 7.29
CA ILE A 366 -19.78 -25.78 6.51
C ILE A 366 -18.41 -25.60 7.18
N ALA A 367 -18.10 -24.39 7.65
CA ALA A 367 -16.84 -24.11 8.32
C ALA A 367 -16.67 -24.87 9.64
N HIS A 368 -17.76 -25.09 10.40
CA HIS A 368 -17.72 -25.84 11.66
C HIS A 368 -17.71 -27.36 11.50
N ASN A 369 -18.19 -27.90 10.37
CA ASN A 369 -18.32 -29.33 10.16
C ASN A 369 -17.68 -29.78 8.83
N PRO A 370 -16.37 -30.10 8.83
CA PRO A 370 -15.64 -30.46 7.62
C PRO A 370 -16.03 -31.82 7.01
N VAL A 371 -16.96 -32.57 7.62
CA VAL A 371 -17.31 -33.95 7.22
C VAL A 371 -18.66 -34.05 6.49
N SER A 372 -19.40 -32.94 6.34
CA SER A 372 -20.72 -32.93 5.70
C SER A 372 -20.69 -32.22 4.34
N THR A 373 -19.95 -32.79 3.39
CA THR A 373 -20.06 -32.43 1.96
C THR A 373 -20.10 -33.68 1.11
#